data_AF-A0A937MTA1-F1
#
_entry.id   AF-A0A937MTA1-F1
#
_cell.length_a   1.000
_cell.length_b   1.000
_cell.length_c   1.000
_cell.angle_alpha   90.00
_cell.angle_beta   90.00
_cell.angle_gamma   90.00
#
_symmetry.space_group_name_H-M   'P 1'
#
loop_
_entity.id
_entity.type
_entity.pdbx_description
1 polymer ?
#
loop_
_entity_poly.entity_id
_entity_poly.type
_entity_poly.pdbx_seq_one_letter_code
_entity_poly.pdbx_strand_id
1 'polypeptide(L)'
;MATGKEENWQIKRRADVCAGTGIAFANGEEIMTRLLLADGEYIREDYSLACWAEQNPDHGLSAWKSIYHAPPPPEEMVKKESAETLLRKMLAKEDADDINSIYILAVMLERKKILVEKDVRFKEDRTKVRVYEHKKSGDTFLVIDPELKLAEIESVQEEVVGLLGGRAPKTETVHQFEKLVRTLVEKYTKLLFPRKTVGGEEGVTQKLAASFLALLAGKKYEHFDVSEKILNRYETNEQYGALVESYRELIDTLPQEVRFQGLEKPELAKQIEALAAKDPAELDVAEVQAAFASDDLRITEVREKVMNAIRAATRYADQP
;
A
#
# COMPACT_ATOMS: atom_id res chain seq x y z
N MET A 1 -0.33 34.27 -28.90
CA MET A 1 0.85 33.46 -28.57
C MET A 1 0.35 32.06 -28.30
N ALA A 2 0.88 31.07 -29.03
CA ALA A 2 0.36 29.72 -29.06
C ALA A 2 0.52 29.04 -27.70
N THR A 3 -0.58 28.55 -27.15
CA THR A 3 -0.61 27.56 -26.08
C THR A 3 0.03 26.29 -26.62
N GLY A 4 1.28 26.02 -26.21
CA GLY A 4 2.00 24.79 -26.51
C GLY A 4 1.18 23.61 -26.01
N LYS A 5 0.73 22.79 -26.95
CA LYS A 5 -0.04 21.58 -26.68
C LYS A 5 0.98 20.52 -26.26
N GLU A 6 1.21 20.40 -24.97
CA GLU A 6 2.32 19.62 -24.45
C GLU A 6 2.03 18.15 -24.20
N GLU A 7 0.91 17.52 -24.58
CA GLU A 7 0.56 16.25 -23.92
C GLU A 7 0.18 15.10 -24.88
N ASN A 8 1.09 14.13 -25.02
CA ASN A 8 0.84 12.82 -25.64
C ASN A 8 1.82 11.82 -25.02
N TRP A 9 1.67 11.61 -23.72
CA TRP A 9 2.67 10.94 -22.94
C TRP A 9 2.33 9.48 -22.70
N GLN A 10 3.41 8.73 -22.54
CA GLN A 10 3.52 7.60 -21.63
C GLN A 10 3.23 6.20 -22.16
N ILE A 11 2.37 5.93 -23.15
CA ILE A 11 2.21 4.54 -23.65
C ILE A 11 2.40 4.43 -25.17
N LYS A 12 3.37 3.62 -25.62
CA LYS A 12 3.60 3.30 -27.04
C LYS A 12 3.38 1.82 -27.29
N ARG A 13 2.34 1.50 -28.08
CA ARG A 13 2.05 0.12 -28.46
C ARG A 13 3.16 -0.43 -29.34
N ARG A 14 3.47 -1.72 -29.15
CA ARG A 14 4.34 -2.47 -30.07
C ARG A 14 3.67 -2.55 -31.45
N ALA A 15 4.47 -2.42 -32.50
CA ALA A 15 4.01 -2.61 -33.87
C ALA A 15 3.92 -4.10 -34.23
N ASP A 16 2.97 -4.45 -35.09
CA ASP A 16 2.80 -5.81 -35.61
C ASP A 16 3.65 -6.08 -36.86
N VAL A 17 4.27 -5.03 -37.41
CA VAL A 17 5.07 -5.06 -38.63
C VAL A 17 6.40 -4.33 -38.44
N CYS A 18 7.41 -4.77 -39.18
CA CYS A 18 8.71 -4.13 -39.26
C CYS A 18 8.60 -2.74 -39.89
N ALA A 19 9.13 -1.71 -39.24
CA ALA A 19 9.13 -0.34 -39.72
C ALA A 19 9.89 -0.16 -41.05
N GLY A 20 10.98 -0.91 -41.24
CA GLY A 20 11.80 -0.80 -42.45
C GLY A 20 11.30 -1.60 -43.66
N THR A 21 10.62 -2.73 -43.45
CA THR A 21 10.16 -3.62 -44.54
C THR A 21 8.64 -3.72 -44.70
N GLY A 22 7.88 -3.30 -43.69
CA GLY A 22 6.42 -3.47 -43.62
C GLY A 22 5.96 -4.92 -43.42
N ILE A 23 6.88 -5.86 -43.25
CA ILE A 23 6.57 -7.30 -43.09
C ILE A 23 6.10 -7.56 -41.65
N ALA A 24 5.04 -8.36 -41.50
CA ALA A 24 4.51 -8.76 -40.21
C ALA A 24 5.46 -9.65 -39.41
N PHE A 25 5.52 -9.44 -38.09
CA PHE A 25 6.34 -10.24 -37.19
C PHE A 25 5.71 -11.61 -36.89
N ALA A 26 6.54 -12.63 -36.82
CA ALA A 26 6.15 -13.96 -36.37
C ALA A 26 6.13 -14.02 -34.83
N ASN A 27 5.15 -14.73 -34.26
CA ASN A 27 5.10 -14.92 -32.81
C ASN A 27 6.38 -15.62 -32.29
N GLY A 28 7.04 -15.00 -31.31
CA GLY A 28 8.33 -15.44 -30.76
C GLY A 28 9.54 -14.90 -31.52
N GLU A 29 9.37 -14.09 -32.56
CA GLU A 29 10.46 -13.46 -33.30
C GLU A 29 11.21 -12.45 -32.43
N GLU A 30 12.55 -12.46 -32.51
CA GLU A 30 13.37 -11.41 -31.91
C GLU A 30 13.32 -10.16 -32.78
N ILE A 31 13.06 -9.02 -32.15
CA ILE A 31 12.97 -7.72 -32.81
C ILE A 31 13.90 -6.72 -32.13
N MET A 32 14.35 -5.72 -32.89
CA MET A 32 14.96 -4.51 -32.36
C MET A 32 13.92 -3.42 -32.29
N THR A 33 13.71 -2.88 -31.10
CA THR A 33 12.85 -1.72 -30.86
C THR A 33 13.73 -0.49 -30.70
N ARG A 34 13.30 0.63 -31.27
CA ARG A 34 13.85 1.96 -30.95
C ARG A 34 12.77 2.96 -30.57
N LEU A 35 13.14 3.90 -29.71
CA LEU A 35 12.38 5.09 -29.38
C LEU A 35 13.09 6.30 -29.95
N LEU A 36 12.34 7.13 -30.64
CA LEU A 36 12.74 8.42 -31.18
C LEU A 36 11.99 9.53 -30.46
N LEU A 37 12.56 10.73 -30.45
CA LEU A 37 11.86 11.95 -30.07
C LEU A 37 11.79 12.84 -31.31
N ALA A 38 10.59 13.01 -31.86
CA ALA A 38 10.36 13.84 -33.04
C ALA A 38 9.21 14.81 -32.76
N ASP A 39 9.43 16.10 -32.99
CA ASP A 39 8.46 17.17 -32.75
C ASP A 39 7.86 17.18 -31.33
N GLY A 40 8.65 16.77 -30.34
CA GLY A 40 8.23 16.65 -28.94
C GLY A 40 7.45 15.36 -28.62
N GLU A 41 7.20 14.50 -29.61
CA GLU A 41 6.53 13.23 -29.42
C GLU A 41 7.50 12.04 -29.43
N TYR A 42 7.27 11.10 -28.51
CA TYR A 42 7.95 9.82 -28.53
C TYR A 42 7.36 8.92 -29.61
N ILE A 43 8.20 8.48 -30.52
CA ILE A 43 7.83 7.53 -31.59
C ILE A 43 8.54 6.22 -31.31
N ARG A 44 7.77 5.12 -31.26
CA ARG A 44 8.31 3.76 -31.21
C ARG A 44 8.35 3.19 -32.61
N GLU A 45 9.47 2.57 -32.96
CA GLU A 45 9.61 1.76 -34.16
C GLU A 45 10.17 0.39 -33.80
N ASP A 46 9.65 -0.65 -34.45
CA ASP A 46 10.07 -2.03 -34.26
C ASP A 46 10.62 -2.57 -35.59
N TYR A 47 11.75 -3.27 -35.55
CA TYR A 47 12.46 -3.82 -36.70
C TYR A 47 12.75 -5.30 -36.49
N SER A 48 12.69 -6.09 -37.56
CA SER A 48 13.27 -7.45 -37.50
C SER A 48 14.78 -7.34 -37.38
N LEU A 49 15.45 -8.33 -36.77
CA LEU A 49 16.90 -8.30 -36.61
C LEU A 49 17.64 -8.18 -37.96
N ALA A 50 17.11 -8.83 -39.00
CA ALA A 50 17.68 -8.76 -40.35
C ALA A 50 17.59 -7.33 -40.90
N CYS A 51 16.41 -6.71 -40.81
CA CYS A 51 16.20 -5.34 -41.29
C CYS A 51 17.04 -4.33 -40.50
N TRP A 52 17.15 -4.50 -39.18
CA TRP A 52 17.99 -3.65 -38.35
C TRP A 52 19.46 -3.73 -38.74
N ALA A 53 19.98 -4.95 -38.98
CA ALA A 53 21.37 -5.14 -39.37
C ALA A 53 21.68 -4.58 -40.78
N GLU A 54 20.73 -4.68 -41.71
CA GLU A 54 20.89 -4.19 -43.08
C GLU A 54 20.78 -2.66 -43.17
N GLN A 55 19.72 -2.09 -42.59
CA GLN A 55 19.48 -0.64 -42.68
C GLN A 55 20.35 0.15 -41.70
N ASN A 56 20.84 -0.51 -40.65
CA ASN A 56 21.63 0.08 -39.57
C ASN A 56 21.09 1.45 -39.11
N PRO A 57 19.79 1.51 -38.73
CA PRO A 57 19.17 2.77 -38.34
C PRO A 57 19.84 3.32 -37.07
N ASP A 58 19.76 4.63 -36.87
CA ASP A 58 20.23 5.21 -35.62
C ASP A 58 19.45 4.65 -34.42
N HIS A 59 20.11 4.57 -33.28
CA HIS A 59 19.53 4.00 -32.06
C HIS A 59 18.46 4.90 -31.42
N GLY A 60 18.21 6.08 -31.98
CA GLY A 60 17.30 7.07 -31.45
C GLY A 60 17.67 7.52 -30.04
N LEU A 61 16.64 7.87 -29.28
CA LEU A 61 16.77 8.09 -27.86
C LEU A 61 17.14 6.80 -27.14
N SER A 62 16.53 5.67 -27.47
CA SER A 62 16.77 4.36 -26.83
C SER A 62 16.54 3.23 -27.81
N ALA A 63 17.34 2.17 -27.75
CA ALA A 63 17.14 0.96 -28.54
C ALA A 63 17.42 -0.29 -27.72
N TRP A 64 16.55 -1.30 -27.84
CA TRP A 64 16.68 -2.57 -27.11
C TRP A 64 16.14 -3.75 -27.93
N LYS A 65 16.59 -4.96 -27.57
CA LYS A 65 16.02 -6.20 -28.09
C LYS A 65 14.77 -6.60 -27.30
N SER A 66 13.75 -7.05 -28.00
CA SER A 66 12.55 -7.65 -27.41
C SER A 66 12.10 -8.88 -28.20
N ILE A 67 11.19 -9.66 -27.62
CA ILE A 67 10.55 -10.80 -28.29
C ILE A 67 9.14 -10.36 -28.66
N TYR A 68 8.79 -10.46 -29.94
CA TYR A 68 7.44 -10.20 -30.40
C TYR A 68 6.50 -11.31 -29.92
N HIS A 69 5.44 -10.92 -29.22
CA HIS A 69 4.34 -11.81 -28.88
C HIS A 69 3.11 -11.35 -29.64
N ALA A 70 2.51 -12.24 -30.42
CA ALA A 70 1.24 -11.94 -31.08
C ALA A 70 0.19 -11.56 -30.02
N PRO A 71 -0.64 -10.53 -30.27
CA PRO A 71 -1.63 -10.10 -29.30
C PRO A 71 -2.58 -11.25 -28.95
N PRO A 72 -2.84 -11.51 -27.65
CA PRO A 72 -3.79 -12.55 -27.25
C PRO A 72 -5.21 -12.19 -27.71
N PRO A 73 -6.12 -13.17 -27.88
CA PRO A 73 -7.53 -12.91 -28.14
C PRO A 73 -8.12 -11.96 -27.08
N PRO A 74 -9.07 -11.09 -27.42
CA PRO A 74 -9.69 -10.21 -26.43
C PRO A 74 -10.39 -11.04 -25.34
N GLU A 75 -9.83 -11.06 -24.14
CA GLU A 75 -10.51 -11.62 -22.97
C GLU A 75 -11.49 -10.58 -22.41
N GLU A 76 -12.70 -11.01 -22.04
CA GLU A 76 -13.64 -10.17 -21.29
C GLU A 76 -13.02 -9.76 -19.95
N MET A 77 -12.73 -8.47 -19.82
CA MET A 77 -12.05 -7.89 -18.66
C MET A 77 -12.85 -8.14 -17.38
N VAL A 78 -12.24 -8.84 -16.43
CA VAL A 78 -12.79 -8.97 -15.07
C VAL A 78 -12.79 -7.59 -14.40
N LYS A 79 -13.97 -7.17 -13.93
CA LYS A 79 -14.31 -5.90 -13.28
C LYS A 79 -13.63 -5.65 -11.92
N LYS A 80 -12.30 -5.74 -11.84
CA LYS A 80 -11.52 -5.20 -10.72
C LYS A 80 -10.44 -4.26 -11.27
N GLU A 81 -10.36 -3.05 -10.72
CA GLU A 81 -9.23 -2.17 -11.00
C GLU A 81 -7.94 -2.87 -10.60
N SER A 82 -7.09 -3.20 -11.58
CA SER A 82 -5.76 -3.75 -11.35
C SER A 82 -4.73 -2.63 -11.29
N ALA A 83 -3.57 -2.89 -10.67
CA ALA A 83 -2.45 -1.94 -10.63
C ALA A 83 -2.04 -1.43 -12.02
N GLU A 84 -2.13 -2.27 -13.05
CA GLU A 84 -1.88 -1.87 -14.44
C GLU A 84 -2.98 -0.98 -15.01
N THR A 85 -4.25 -1.30 -14.73
CA THR A 85 -5.39 -0.48 -15.20
C THR A 85 -5.33 0.92 -14.59
N LEU A 86 -5.01 1.01 -13.31
CA LEU A 86 -4.80 2.28 -12.62
C LEU A 86 -3.60 3.03 -13.20
N LEU A 87 -2.45 2.37 -13.40
CA LEU A 87 -1.28 2.98 -14.02
C LEU A 87 -1.63 3.58 -15.38
N ARG A 88 -2.29 2.82 -16.26
CA ARG A 88 -2.70 3.30 -17.59
C ARG A 88 -3.63 4.52 -17.51
N LYS A 89 -4.56 4.52 -16.54
CA LYS A 89 -5.49 5.63 -16.31
C LYS A 89 -4.79 6.89 -15.80
N MET A 90 -3.87 6.75 -14.83
CA MET A 90 -3.11 7.87 -14.27
C MET A 90 -2.17 8.46 -15.32
N LEU A 91 -1.51 7.60 -16.11
CA LEU A 91 -0.66 8.04 -17.19
C LEU A 91 -1.45 8.83 -18.26
N ALA A 92 -2.67 8.39 -18.58
CA ALA A 92 -3.54 9.08 -19.53
C ALA A 92 -4.18 10.37 -18.98
N LYS A 93 -4.18 10.57 -17.66
CA LYS A 93 -4.71 11.77 -17.01
C LYS A 93 -3.69 12.91 -17.02
N GLU A 94 -2.40 12.59 -17.10
CA GLU A 94 -1.35 13.58 -17.34
C GLU A 94 -1.24 14.63 -16.21
N ASP A 95 -1.53 14.23 -14.96
CA ASP A 95 -1.47 15.11 -13.78
C ASP A 95 -0.09 15.08 -13.10
N ALA A 96 0.47 16.25 -12.80
CA ALA A 96 1.76 16.37 -12.13
C ALA A 96 1.73 15.86 -10.68
N ASP A 97 0.58 15.94 -10.01
CA ASP A 97 0.41 15.44 -8.64
C ASP A 97 0.48 13.90 -8.59
N ASP A 98 0.21 13.23 -9.71
CA ASP A 98 0.17 11.77 -9.81
C ASP A 98 1.57 11.13 -10.04
N ILE A 99 2.63 11.93 -10.26
CA ILE A 99 3.98 11.44 -10.65
C ILE A 99 4.52 10.40 -9.66
N ASN A 100 4.40 10.68 -8.36
CA ASN A 100 4.90 9.79 -7.31
C ASN A 100 4.16 8.44 -7.32
N SER A 101 2.84 8.50 -7.42
CA SER A 101 1.95 7.33 -7.45
C SER A 101 2.16 6.49 -8.71
N ILE A 102 2.32 7.14 -9.86
CA ILE A 102 2.67 6.52 -11.14
C ILE A 102 4.01 5.77 -11.02
N TYR A 103 5.03 6.41 -10.44
CA TYR A 103 6.35 5.80 -10.25
C TYR A 103 6.27 4.55 -9.38
N ILE A 104 5.60 4.62 -8.23
CA ILE A 104 5.43 3.46 -7.34
C ILE A 104 4.63 2.34 -8.02
N LEU A 105 3.57 2.65 -8.77
CA LEU A 105 2.83 1.65 -9.53
C LEU A 105 3.71 0.95 -10.56
N ALA A 106 4.57 1.68 -11.29
CA ALA A 106 5.50 1.10 -12.24
C ALA A 106 6.49 0.13 -11.56
N VAL A 107 7.09 0.55 -10.44
CA VAL A 107 7.99 -0.30 -9.62
C VAL A 107 7.27 -1.52 -9.06
N MET A 108 6.01 -1.39 -8.62
CA MET A 108 5.20 -2.51 -8.17
C MET A 108 4.97 -3.54 -9.28
N LEU A 109 4.68 -3.09 -10.50
CA LEU A 109 4.49 -3.95 -11.66
C LEU A 109 5.80 -4.57 -12.15
N GLU A 110 6.92 -3.86 -12.03
CA GLU A 110 8.27 -4.36 -12.28
C GLU A 110 8.61 -5.54 -11.33
N ARG A 111 8.38 -5.38 -10.02
CA ARG A 111 8.59 -6.46 -9.04
C ARG A 111 7.72 -7.68 -9.30
N LYS A 112 6.50 -7.48 -9.82
CA LYS A 112 5.60 -8.55 -10.27
C LYS A 112 6.00 -9.16 -11.61
N LYS A 113 7.08 -8.69 -12.24
CA LYS A 113 7.58 -9.11 -13.56
C LYS A 113 6.56 -8.89 -14.69
N ILE A 114 5.67 -7.92 -14.52
CA ILE A 114 4.68 -7.49 -15.51
C ILE A 114 5.32 -6.46 -16.44
N LEU A 115 5.99 -5.45 -15.86
CA LEU A 115 6.85 -4.52 -16.58
C LEU A 115 8.31 -4.95 -16.47
N VAL A 116 9.11 -4.62 -17.48
CA VAL A 116 10.56 -4.83 -17.51
C VAL A 116 11.22 -3.51 -17.87
N GLU A 117 12.11 -3.01 -17.01
CA GLU A 117 12.90 -1.82 -17.34
C GLU A 117 13.84 -2.12 -18.49
N LYS A 118 13.80 -1.28 -19.52
CA LYS A 118 14.66 -1.37 -20.71
C LYS A 118 15.76 -0.33 -20.69
N ASP A 119 15.47 0.84 -20.12
CA ASP A 119 16.39 1.97 -20.17
C ASP A 119 16.06 3.05 -19.15
N VAL A 120 17.03 3.90 -18.87
CA VAL A 120 16.90 5.10 -18.03
C VAL A 120 17.49 6.30 -18.76
N ARG A 121 16.69 7.35 -18.90
CA ARG A 121 17.03 8.57 -19.63
C ARG A 121 16.95 9.79 -18.72
N PHE A 122 17.70 10.82 -19.09
CA PHE A 122 17.64 12.13 -18.45
C PHE A 122 17.19 13.14 -19.50
N LYS A 123 16.19 13.94 -19.15
CA LYS A 123 15.79 15.10 -19.94
C LYS A 123 16.80 16.25 -19.76
N GLU A 124 16.68 17.31 -20.56
CA GLU A 124 17.57 18.48 -20.51
C GLU A 124 17.55 19.18 -19.14
N ASP A 125 16.41 19.15 -18.45
CA ASP A 125 16.19 19.65 -17.09
C ASP A 125 16.72 18.70 -15.99
N ARG A 126 17.38 17.60 -16.39
CA ARG A 126 17.85 16.48 -15.54
C ARG A 126 16.74 15.63 -14.94
N THR A 127 15.49 15.80 -15.36
CA THR A 127 14.41 14.89 -14.94
C THR A 127 14.70 13.48 -15.45
N LYS A 128 14.71 12.52 -14.53
CA LYS A 128 14.97 11.11 -14.82
C LYS A 128 13.70 10.43 -15.31
N VAL A 129 13.82 9.67 -16.40
CA VAL A 129 12.72 8.97 -17.06
C VAL A 129 13.11 7.52 -17.25
N ARG A 130 12.29 6.60 -16.76
CA ARG A 130 12.44 5.15 -16.93
C ARG A 130 11.59 4.68 -18.09
N VAL A 131 12.18 3.83 -18.94
CA VAL A 131 11.52 3.19 -20.07
C VAL A 131 11.22 1.75 -19.68
N TYR A 132 9.94 1.45 -19.52
CA TYR A 132 9.46 0.11 -19.21
C TYR A 132 8.79 -0.54 -20.43
N GLU A 133 8.88 -1.85 -20.57
CA GLU A 133 8.12 -2.63 -21.55
C GLU A 133 7.24 -3.66 -20.84
N HIS A 134 5.96 -3.73 -21.20
CA HIS A 134 5.05 -4.73 -20.67
C HIS A 134 5.30 -6.09 -21.31
N LYS A 135 5.56 -7.10 -20.47
CA LYS A 135 6.09 -8.40 -20.89
C LYS A 135 5.20 -9.15 -21.89
N LYS A 136 3.87 -9.00 -21.82
CA LYS A 136 2.94 -9.67 -22.74
C LYS A 136 2.62 -8.81 -23.97
N SER A 137 1.93 -7.69 -23.76
CA SER A 137 1.50 -6.78 -24.85
C SER A 137 2.65 -6.10 -25.58
N GLY A 138 3.82 -5.95 -24.96
CA GLY A 138 4.93 -5.19 -25.54
C GLY A 138 4.78 -3.68 -25.43
N ASP A 139 3.72 -3.16 -24.80
CA ASP A 139 3.55 -1.71 -24.66
C ASP A 139 4.73 -1.10 -23.91
N THR A 140 5.26 0.00 -24.43
CA THR A 140 6.28 0.80 -23.76
C THR A 140 5.63 1.84 -22.87
N PHE A 141 6.08 1.91 -21.61
CA PHE A 141 5.69 2.90 -20.62
C PHE A 141 6.86 3.84 -20.36
N LEU A 142 6.65 5.15 -20.46
CA LEU A 142 7.63 6.16 -20.05
C LEU A 142 7.21 6.68 -18.68
N VAL A 143 8.06 6.57 -17.66
CA VAL A 143 7.69 6.91 -16.28
C VAL A 143 8.74 7.87 -15.72
N ILE A 144 8.30 9.03 -15.23
CA ILE A 144 9.18 9.95 -14.53
C ILE A 144 9.59 9.31 -13.20
N ASP A 145 10.89 9.31 -12.91
CA ASP A 145 11.44 8.93 -11.60
C ASP A 145 11.63 10.22 -10.80
N PRO A 146 10.76 10.51 -9.81
CA PRO A 146 10.86 11.70 -8.99
C PRO A 146 11.98 11.61 -7.93
N GLU A 147 12.76 10.53 -7.94
CA GLU A 147 13.87 10.28 -7.00
C GLU A 147 13.42 10.36 -5.54
N LEU A 148 12.29 9.68 -5.23
CA LEU A 148 11.70 9.66 -3.88
C LEU A 148 12.76 9.33 -2.82
N LYS A 149 12.80 10.17 -1.79
CA LYS A 149 13.58 9.89 -0.58
C LYS A 149 12.92 8.75 0.19
N LEU A 150 13.71 8.06 1.00
CA LEU A 150 13.23 6.93 1.79
C LEU A 150 11.98 7.26 2.63
N ALA A 151 11.90 8.48 3.17
CA ALA A 151 10.77 8.98 3.94
C ALA A 151 9.49 9.26 3.12
N GLU A 152 9.60 9.43 1.80
CA GLU A 152 8.48 9.74 0.89
C GLU A 152 7.90 8.46 0.25
N ILE A 153 8.67 7.36 0.24
CA ILE A 153 8.25 6.09 -0.37
C ILE A 153 7.00 5.53 0.32
N GLU A 154 6.91 5.70 1.64
CA GLU A 154 5.85 5.11 2.45
C GLU A 154 4.51 5.79 2.21
N SER A 155 4.45 7.12 2.30
CA SER A 155 3.21 7.89 2.07
C SER A 155 2.65 7.68 0.66
N VAL A 156 3.53 7.63 -0.34
CA VAL A 156 3.13 7.40 -1.74
C VAL A 156 2.65 5.96 -1.95
N GLN A 157 3.25 4.97 -1.29
CA GLN A 157 2.74 3.60 -1.32
C GLN A 157 1.33 3.49 -0.71
N GLU A 158 1.04 4.26 0.34
CA GLU A 158 -0.29 4.29 0.96
C GLU A 158 -1.33 4.91 0.04
N GLU A 159 -1.00 6.03 -0.61
CA GLU A 159 -1.83 6.68 -1.62
C GLU A 159 -2.17 5.71 -2.76
N VAL A 160 -1.16 5.02 -3.31
CA VAL A 160 -1.33 4.03 -4.37
C VAL A 160 -2.25 2.87 -3.95
N VAL A 161 -2.15 2.40 -2.71
CA VAL A 161 -3.04 1.33 -2.25
C VAL A 161 -4.48 1.84 -2.04
N GLY A 162 -4.64 3.07 -1.54
CA GLY A 162 -5.94 3.73 -1.47
C GLY A 162 -6.60 3.88 -2.85
N LEU A 163 -5.82 4.30 -3.86
CA LEU A 163 -6.29 4.45 -5.24
C LEU A 163 -6.68 3.11 -5.89
N LEU A 164 -6.09 1.99 -5.48
CA LEU A 164 -6.46 0.64 -5.96
C LEU A 164 -7.74 0.08 -5.30
N GLY A 165 -8.47 0.90 -4.55
CA GLY A 165 -9.65 0.47 -3.79
C GLY A 165 -9.33 -0.56 -2.70
N GLY A 166 -8.05 -0.68 -2.34
CA GLY A 166 -7.58 -1.55 -1.27
C GLY A 166 -7.52 -0.80 0.06
N ARG A 167 -7.85 -1.48 1.16
CA ARG A 167 -7.28 -1.09 2.46
C ARG A 167 -5.79 -1.44 2.39
N ALA A 168 -4.93 -0.53 2.84
CA ALA A 168 -3.49 -0.79 2.89
C ALA A 168 -3.21 -2.18 3.48
N PRO A 169 -2.36 -3.02 2.85
CA PRO A 169 -2.09 -4.35 3.37
C PRO A 169 -1.58 -4.21 4.80
N LYS A 170 -2.17 -4.97 5.73
CA LYS A 170 -1.62 -5.11 7.08
C LYS A 170 -0.15 -5.52 6.91
N THR A 171 0.77 -4.67 7.33
CA THR A 171 2.18 -5.05 7.38
C THR A 171 2.33 -6.24 8.33
N GLU A 172 3.42 -7.00 8.21
CA GLU A 172 3.72 -8.06 9.17
C GLU A 172 3.66 -7.50 10.61
N THR A 173 4.15 -6.28 10.83
CA THR A 173 4.05 -5.57 12.11
C THR A 173 2.61 -5.37 12.60
N VAL A 174 1.67 -5.01 11.73
CA VAL A 174 0.24 -4.89 12.09
C VAL A 174 -0.35 -6.26 12.40
N HIS A 175 0.03 -7.29 11.66
CA HIS A 175 -0.42 -8.65 11.95
C HIS A 175 0.08 -9.13 13.32
N GLN A 176 1.36 -8.89 13.61
CA GLN A 176 1.98 -9.23 14.90
C GLN A 176 1.41 -8.35 16.02
N PHE A 177 1.08 -7.09 15.77
CA PHE A 177 0.38 -6.24 16.73
C PHE A 177 -1.02 -6.77 17.07
N GLU A 178 -1.85 -7.08 16.07
CA GLU A 178 -3.17 -7.68 16.29
C GLU A 178 -3.06 -9.02 17.04
N LYS A 179 -2.03 -9.81 16.72
CA LYS A 179 -1.73 -11.05 17.42
C LYS A 179 -1.36 -10.79 18.88
N LEU A 180 -0.47 -9.83 19.16
CA LEU A 180 -0.09 -9.42 20.52
C LEU A 180 -1.29 -8.91 21.32
N VAL A 181 -2.11 -8.04 20.72
CA VAL A 181 -3.35 -7.53 21.33
C VAL A 181 -4.26 -8.69 21.68
N ARG A 182 -4.46 -9.65 20.76
CA ARG A 182 -5.26 -10.84 21.04
C ARG A 182 -4.70 -11.65 22.21
N THR A 183 -3.39 -11.92 22.22
CA THR A 183 -2.72 -12.64 23.32
C THR A 183 -2.92 -11.93 24.67
N LEU A 184 -2.83 -10.60 24.70
CA LEU A 184 -3.08 -9.80 25.90
C LEU A 184 -4.55 -9.87 26.34
N VAL A 185 -5.49 -9.74 25.41
CA VAL A 185 -6.91 -9.85 25.72
C VAL A 185 -7.23 -11.24 26.27
N GLU A 186 -6.68 -12.30 25.69
CA GLU A 186 -6.81 -13.68 26.16
C GLU A 186 -6.28 -13.85 27.59
N LYS A 187 -5.11 -13.26 27.91
CA LYS A 187 -4.53 -13.24 29.27
C LYS A 187 -5.49 -12.62 30.29
N TYR A 188 -6.15 -11.54 29.92
CA TYR A 188 -7.01 -10.75 30.81
C TYR A 188 -8.52 -10.98 30.60
N THR A 189 -8.92 -12.01 29.83
CA THR A 189 -10.34 -12.27 29.48
C THR A 189 -11.24 -12.30 30.72
N LYS A 190 -10.81 -12.95 31.81
CA LYS A 190 -11.62 -13.04 33.05
C LYS A 190 -11.87 -11.69 33.71
N LEU A 191 -10.95 -10.74 33.55
CA LEU A 191 -11.05 -9.39 34.09
C LEU A 191 -11.91 -8.50 33.18
N LEU A 192 -11.75 -8.63 31.86
CA LEU A 192 -12.50 -7.88 30.85
C LEU A 192 -13.96 -8.33 30.77
N PHE A 193 -14.19 -9.64 30.90
CA PHE A 193 -15.50 -10.28 30.79
C PHE A 193 -15.80 -11.13 32.04
N PRO A 194 -16.04 -10.50 33.21
CA PRO A 194 -16.30 -11.22 34.44
C PRO A 194 -17.66 -11.94 34.39
N ARG A 195 -17.76 -13.09 35.06
CA ARG A 195 -19.02 -13.87 35.15
C ARG A 195 -20.14 -13.12 35.91
N LYS A 196 -19.77 -12.30 36.89
CA LYS A 196 -20.71 -11.42 37.60
C LYS A 196 -20.54 -10.02 37.05
N THR A 197 -21.59 -9.49 36.45
CA THR A 197 -21.59 -8.12 35.94
C THR A 197 -21.61 -7.13 37.10
N VAL A 198 -20.67 -6.18 37.09
CA VAL A 198 -20.80 -4.96 37.91
C VAL A 198 -22.03 -4.20 37.42
N GLY A 199 -22.85 -3.69 38.35
CA GLY A 199 -24.05 -2.91 38.05
C GLY A 199 -23.74 -1.42 37.89
N GLY A 200 -24.74 -0.62 37.50
CA GLY A 200 -24.61 0.83 37.42
C GLY A 200 -23.63 1.33 36.34
N GLU A 201 -23.16 2.56 36.49
CA GLU A 201 -22.26 3.23 35.54
C GLU A 201 -20.91 2.52 35.38
N GLU A 202 -20.43 1.90 36.46
CA GLU A 202 -19.18 1.15 36.50
C GLU A 202 -19.24 -0.08 35.57
N GLY A 203 -20.34 -0.82 35.64
CA GLY A 203 -20.59 -1.97 34.77
C GLY A 203 -20.70 -1.60 33.29
N VAL A 204 -21.19 -0.41 32.98
CA VAL A 204 -21.25 0.09 31.60
C VAL A 204 -19.85 0.43 31.11
N THR A 205 -19.07 1.15 31.91
CA THR A 205 -17.70 1.56 31.56
C THR A 205 -16.79 0.35 31.31
N GLN A 206 -16.85 -0.67 32.18
CA GLN A 206 -16.11 -1.92 32.00
C GLN A 206 -16.47 -2.61 30.67
N LYS A 207 -17.77 -2.72 30.36
CA LYS A 207 -18.24 -3.34 29.11
C LYS A 207 -17.77 -2.58 27.88
N LEU A 208 -17.80 -1.25 27.90
CA LEU A 208 -17.32 -0.43 26.79
C LEU A 208 -15.81 -0.63 26.56
N ALA A 209 -15.01 -0.62 27.63
CA ALA A 209 -13.56 -0.79 27.51
C ALA A 209 -13.16 -2.23 27.09
N ALA A 210 -13.84 -3.25 27.62
CA ALA A 210 -13.68 -4.62 27.17
C ALA A 210 -14.07 -4.79 25.70
N SER A 211 -15.13 -4.09 25.26
CA SER A 211 -15.57 -4.11 23.86
C SER A 211 -14.54 -3.46 22.94
N PHE A 212 -13.96 -2.33 23.34
CA PHE A 212 -12.87 -1.69 22.61
C PHE A 212 -11.69 -2.66 22.37
N LEU A 213 -11.21 -3.32 23.44
CA LEU A 213 -10.09 -4.25 23.35
C LEU A 213 -10.41 -5.48 22.49
N ALA A 214 -11.63 -6.02 22.60
CA ALA A 214 -12.08 -7.14 21.77
C ALA A 214 -12.16 -6.79 20.28
N LEU A 215 -12.61 -5.58 19.95
CA LEU A 215 -12.63 -5.11 18.56
C LEU A 215 -11.21 -4.85 18.03
N LEU A 216 -10.32 -4.31 18.87
CA LEU A 216 -8.91 -4.09 18.52
C LEU A 216 -8.14 -5.41 18.29
N ALA A 217 -8.51 -6.49 18.99
CA ALA A 217 -7.99 -7.86 18.75
C ALA A 217 -8.41 -8.45 17.39
N GLY A 218 -9.36 -7.81 16.70
CA GLY A 218 -9.78 -8.11 15.35
C GLY A 218 -10.93 -9.11 15.23
N LYS A 219 -11.51 -9.19 14.02
CA LYS A 219 -12.74 -9.93 13.70
C LYS A 219 -12.76 -11.43 14.04
N LYS A 220 -11.59 -12.04 14.25
CA LYS A 220 -11.49 -13.47 14.60
C LYS A 220 -11.59 -13.73 16.10
N TYR A 221 -11.60 -12.69 16.93
CA TYR A 221 -11.69 -12.82 18.38
C TYR A 221 -13.13 -13.16 18.81
N GLU A 222 -13.29 -14.06 19.79
CA GLU A 222 -14.59 -14.67 20.13
C GLU A 222 -15.65 -13.67 20.62
N HIS A 223 -15.24 -12.55 21.22
CA HIS A 223 -16.15 -11.52 21.72
C HIS A 223 -16.38 -10.36 20.74
N PHE A 224 -15.88 -10.44 19.50
CA PHE A 224 -15.97 -9.35 18.52
C PHE A 224 -17.41 -8.90 18.26
N ASP A 225 -18.30 -9.82 17.85
CA ASP A 225 -19.68 -9.48 17.47
C ASP A 225 -20.52 -8.95 18.64
N VAL A 226 -20.28 -9.47 19.85
CA VAL A 226 -20.95 -8.99 21.06
C VAL A 226 -20.47 -7.58 21.40
N SER A 227 -19.17 -7.33 21.26
CA SER A 227 -18.54 -6.04 21.52
C SER A 227 -19.00 -4.96 20.55
N GLU A 228 -19.16 -5.30 19.27
CA GLU A 228 -19.72 -4.40 18.26
C GLU A 228 -21.13 -3.94 18.65
N LYS A 229 -22.00 -4.88 19.04
CA LYS A 229 -23.37 -4.57 19.50
C LYS A 229 -23.37 -3.68 20.75
N ILE A 230 -22.43 -3.89 21.66
CA ILE A 230 -22.30 -3.07 22.87
C ILE A 230 -21.93 -1.63 22.48
N LEU A 231 -20.91 -1.41 21.64
CA LEU A 231 -20.54 -0.06 21.23
C LEU A 231 -21.68 0.64 20.47
N ASN A 232 -22.31 -0.04 19.50
CA ASN A 232 -23.45 0.49 18.74
C ASN A 232 -24.59 0.97 19.66
N ARG A 233 -24.83 0.27 20.78
CA ARG A 233 -25.88 0.62 21.74
C ARG A 233 -25.62 1.94 22.47
N TYR A 234 -24.37 2.30 22.69
CA TYR A 234 -23.99 3.49 23.46
C TYR A 234 -23.47 4.63 22.58
N GLU A 235 -23.42 4.44 21.26
CA GLU A 235 -22.90 5.41 20.29
C GLU A 235 -23.62 6.77 20.34
N THR A 236 -24.94 6.77 20.50
CA THR A 236 -25.75 7.99 20.60
C THR A 236 -26.16 8.33 22.05
N ASN A 237 -25.51 7.72 23.05
CA ASN A 237 -25.86 7.94 24.45
C ASN A 237 -25.29 9.28 24.95
N GLU A 238 -26.08 10.06 25.70
CA GLU A 238 -25.63 11.38 26.21
C GLU A 238 -24.40 11.31 27.12
N GLN A 239 -24.28 10.25 27.92
CA GLN A 239 -23.18 10.08 28.88
C GLN A 239 -21.96 9.37 28.27
N TYR A 240 -22.18 8.41 27.36
CA TYR A 240 -21.13 7.52 26.86
C TYR A 240 -20.80 7.67 25.37
N GLY A 241 -21.58 8.45 24.60
CA GLY A 241 -21.41 8.58 23.15
C GLY A 241 -20.03 9.08 22.75
N ALA A 242 -19.54 10.14 23.41
CA ALA A 242 -18.19 10.67 23.17
C ALA A 242 -17.07 9.65 23.48
N LEU A 243 -17.26 8.79 24.50
CA LEU A 243 -16.32 7.72 24.81
C LEU A 243 -16.32 6.64 23.72
N VAL A 244 -17.50 6.25 23.24
CA VAL A 244 -17.65 5.28 22.15
C VAL A 244 -17.03 5.81 20.86
N GLU A 245 -17.27 7.07 20.52
CA GLU A 245 -16.66 7.75 19.37
C GLU A 245 -15.13 7.72 19.47
N SER A 246 -14.58 8.06 20.64
CA SER A 246 -13.14 7.98 20.87
C SER A 246 -12.60 6.56 20.73
N TYR A 247 -13.32 5.54 21.19
CA TYR A 247 -12.92 4.15 21.00
C TYR A 247 -12.94 3.72 19.54
N ARG A 248 -13.93 4.15 18.74
CA ARG A 248 -13.96 3.88 17.31
C ARG A 248 -12.81 4.54 16.57
N GLU A 249 -12.57 5.82 16.85
CA GLU A 249 -11.42 6.56 16.33
C GLU A 249 -10.11 5.79 16.61
N LEU A 250 -9.92 5.31 17.84
CA LEU A 250 -8.73 4.54 18.22
C LEU A 250 -8.64 3.18 17.52
N ILE A 251 -9.74 2.45 17.36
CA ILE A 251 -9.77 1.16 16.64
C ILE A 251 -9.31 1.34 15.19
N ASP A 252 -9.68 2.45 14.56
CA ASP A 252 -9.33 2.74 13.17
C ASP A 252 -7.89 3.29 13.03
N THR A 253 -7.44 4.12 13.97
CA THR A 253 -6.14 4.81 13.90
C THR A 253 -4.96 3.97 14.41
N LEU A 254 -5.13 3.20 15.50
CA LEU A 254 -4.03 2.45 16.13
C LEU A 254 -3.29 1.50 15.16
N PRO A 255 -3.97 0.68 14.34
CA PRO A 255 -3.27 -0.17 13.38
C PRO A 255 -2.45 0.62 12.36
N GLN A 256 -2.88 1.83 11.99
CA GLN A 256 -2.14 2.68 11.05
C GLN A 256 -0.92 3.31 11.73
N GLU A 257 -1.05 3.78 12.96
CA GLU A 257 0.07 4.33 13.74
C GLU A 257 1.14 3.26 14.00
N VAL A 258 0.74 2.03 14.37
CA VAL A 258 1.67 0.91 14.57
C VAL A 258 2.36 0.51 13.27
N ARG A 259 1.64 0.60 12.14
CA ARG A 259 2.23 0.38 10.82
C ARG A 259 3.32 1.39 10.52
N PHE A 260 2.99 2.68 10.66
CA PHE A 260 3.90 3.79 10.44
C PHE A 260 5.14 3.71 11.33
N GLN A 261 4.95 3.50 12.64
CA GLN A 261 6.08 3.36 13.56
C GLN A 261 6.93 2.13 13.29
N GLY A 262 6.32 1.01 12.93
CA GLY A 262 7.05 -0.21 12.57
C GLY A 262 7.93 -0.02 11.33
N LEU A 263 7.58 0.92 10.46
CA LEU A 263 8.33 1.28 9.25
C LEU A 263 9.44 2.29 9.57
N GLU A 264 9.17 3.31 10.39
CA GLU A 264 10.20 4.26 10.87
C GLU A 264 11.22 3.63 11.82
N LYS A 265 10.80 2.64 12.61
CA LYS A 265 11.60 1.99 13.66
C LYS A 265 11.59 0.47 13.46
N PRO A 266 12.47 -0.08 12.60
CA PRO A 266 12.53 -1.53 12.34
C PRO A 266 12.75 -2.39 13.59
N GLU A 267 13.35 -1.84 14.64
CA GLU A 267 13.54 -2.53 15.91
C GLU A 267 12.22 -2.71 16.69
N LEU A 268 11.28 -1.75 16.57
CA LEU A 268 9.93 -1.90 17.10
C LEU A 268 9.21 -3.08 16.46
N ALA A 269 9.34 -3.24 15.13
CA ALA A 269 8.73 -4.35 14.42
C ALA A 269 9.22 -5.70 14.94
N LYS A 270 10.53 -5.85 15.17
CA LYS A 270 11.12 -7.07 15.76
C LYS A 270 10.68 -7.31 17.19
N GLN A 271 10.57 -6.25 18.00
CA GLN A 271 10.08 -6.34 19.38
C GLN A 271 8.62 -6.79 19.43
N ILE A 272 7.76 -6.23 18.58
CA ILE A 272 6.36 -6.63 18.45
C ILE A 272 6.26 -8.09 18.01
N GLU A 273 7.06 -8.52 17.02
CA GLU A 273 7.13 -9.91 16.58
C GLU A 273 7.55 -10.86 17.71
N ALA A 274 8.60 -10.50 18.45
CA ALA A 274 9.09 -11.31 19.57
C ALA A 274 8.06 -11.43 20.69
N LEU A 275 7.37 -10.33 21.05
CA LEU A 275 6.29 -10.33 22.03
C LEU A 275 5.09 -11.15 21.54
N ALA A 276 4.71 -11.01 20.28
CA ALA A 276 3.59 -11.75 19.68
C ALA A 276 3.87 -13.26 19.54
N ALA A 277 5.12 -13.70 19.70
CA ALA A 277 5.51 -15.11 19.73
C ALA A 277 5.41 -15.74 21.13
N LYS A 278 5.32 -14.95 22.20
CA LYS A 278 5.25 -15.45 23.59
C LYS A 278 3.87 -16.03 23.92
N ASP A 279 3.85 -16.97 24.86
CA ASP A 279 2.61 -17.43 25.50
C ASP A 279 2.01 -16.30 26.37
N PRO A 280 0.66 -16.17 26.47
CA PRO A 280 0.03 -15.21 27.36
C PRO A 280 0.59 -15.18 28.80
N ALA A 281 0.97 -16.32 29.36
CA ALA A 281 1.50 -16.42 30.72
C ALA A 281 2.91 -15.80 30.86
N GLU A 282 3.66 -15.70 29.77
CA GLU A 282 5.06 -15.24 29.72
C GLU A 282 5.21 -13.75 29.40
N LEU A 283 4.12 -13.07 29.02
CA LEU A 283 4.14 -11.64 28.69
C LEU A 283 4.29 -10.78 29.95
N ASP A 284 5.33 -9.94 30.00
CA ASP A 284 5.50 -8.90 31.01
C ASP A 284 4.92 -7.55 30.52
N VAL A 285 4.15 -6.88 31.38
CA VAL A 285 3.52 -5.59 31.09
C VAL A 285 4.58 -4.50 30.88
N ALA A 286 5.66 -4.52 31.67
CA ALA A 286 6.72 -3.53 31.54
C ALA A 286 7.46 -3.64 30.20
N GLU A 287 7.66 -4.86 29.72
CA GLU A 287 8.28 -5.15 28.41
C GLU A 287 7.40 -4.65 27.25
N VAL A 288 6.09 -4.89 27.31
CA VAL A 288 5.14 -4.38 26.31
C VAL A 288 5.12 -2.85 26.32
N GLN A 289 5.08 -2.21 27.49
CA GLN A 289 5.10 -0.75 27.58
C GLN A 289 6.40 -0.13 27.04
N ALA A 290 7.53 -0.77 27.31
CA ALA A 290 8.84 -0.33 26.82
C ALA A 290 8.91 -0.40 25.30
N ALA A 291 8.31 -1.42 24.67
CA ALA A 291 8.28 -1.54 23.21
C ALA A 291 7.58 -0.33 22.55
N PHE A 292 6.49 0.17 23.15
CA PHE A 292 5.74 1.31 22.60
C PHE A 292 6.19 2.68 23.16
N ALA A 293 7.36 2.77 23.80
CA ALA A 293 7.91 4.05 24.22
C ALA A 293 8.36 4.87 23.00
N SER A 294 7.82 6.08 22.84
CA SER A 294 8.13 6.96 21.72
C SER A 294 8.19 8.42 22.17
N ASP A 295 9.14 9.18 21.62
CA ASP A 295 9.24 10.64 21.79
C ASP A 295 8.40 11.41 20.75
N ASP A 296 7.70 10.71 19.85
CA ASP A 296 6.75 11.31 18.91
C ASP A 296 5.47 11.75 19.65
N LEU A 297 5.11 13.03 19.52
CA LEU A 297 3.95 13.64 20.17
C LEU A 297 2.63 12.97 19.77
N ARG A 298 2.43 12.61 18.49
CA ARG A 298 1.19 11.97 18.00
C ARG A 298 0.98 10.62 18.68
N ILE A 299 2.07 9.87 18.81
CA ILE A 299 2.08 8.53 19.41
C ILE A 299 1.91 8.62 20.92
N THR A 300 2.48 9.65 21.53
CA THR A 300 2.28 9.94 22.96
C THR A 300 0.81 10.20 23.26
N GLU A 301 0.10 10.99 22.44
CA GLU A 301 -1.33 11.23 22.58
C GLU A 301 -2.17 9.95 22.44
N VAL A 302 -1.88 9.15 21.41
CA VAL A 302 -2.55 7.86 21.17
C VAL A 302 -2.30 6.89 22.33
N ARG A 303 -1.06 6.80 22.83
CA ARG A 303 -0.69 5.98 23.99
C ARG A 303 -1.46 6.42 25.24
N GLU A 304 -1.54 7.72 25.52
CA GLU A 304 -2.30 8.23 26.67
C GLU A 304 -3.79 7.92 26.54
N LYS A 305 -4.38 8.05 25.34
CA LYS A 305 -5.78 7.65 25.08
C LYS A 305 -5.99 6.15 25.38
N VAL A 306 -5.10 5.27 24.91
CA VAL A 306 -5.17 3.82 25.18
C VAL A 306 -4.98 3.51 26.67
N MET A 307 -3.98 4.13 27.31
CA MET A 307 -3.73 3.92 28.74
C MET A 307 -4.89 4.40 29.60
N ASN A 308 -5.59 5.47 29.21
CA ASN A 308 -6.80 5.90 29.87
C ASN A 308 -7.96 4.91 29.69
N ALA A 309 -8.10 4.31 28.50
CA ALA A 309 -9.06 3.24 28.26
C ALA A 309 -8.77 1.99 29.11
N ILE A 310 -7.49 1.58 29.19
CA ILE A 310 -7.05 0.45 30.02
C ILE A 310 -7.28 0.76 31.49
N ARG A 311 -6.85 1.93 32.00
CA ARG A 311 -7.09 2.35 33.39
C ARG A 311 -8.58 2.37 33.73
N ALA A 312 -9.43 2.78 32.80
CA ALA A 312 -10.88 2.70 32.99
C ALA A 312 -11.38 1.24 33.10
N ALA A 313 -10.79 0.31 32.33
CA ALA A 313 -11.09 -1.12 32.38
C ALA A 313 -10.54 -1.83 33.64
N THR A 314 -9.36 -1.43 34.12
CA THR A 314 -8.59 -2.17 35.13
C THR A 314 -8.55 -1.53 36.51
N ARG A 315 -9.14 -0.33 36.69
CA ARG A 315 -9.22 0.39 37.98
C ARG A 315 -9.73 -0.45 39.17
N TYR A 316 -10.28 -1.62 38.92
CA TYR A 316 -10.97 -2.46 39.88
C TYR A 316 -10.39 -3.87 40.01
N ALA A 317 -9.28 -4.19 39.32
CA ALA A 317 -8.57 -5.46 39.52
C ALA A 317 -8.00 -5.61 40.95
N ASP A 318 -7.79 -4.48 41.64
CA ASP A 318 -7.23 -4.39 42.99
C ASP A 318 -8.24 -3.92 44.06
N GLN A 319 -9.55 -3.92 43.78
CA GLN A 319 -10.55 -3.72 44.84
C GLN A 319 -10.79 -5.05 45.57
N PRO A 320 -10.58 -5.11 46.91
CA PRO A 320 -10.60 -6.36 47.69
C PRO A 320 -11.95 -7.07 47.72
#